data_AF-A0A7Y5RZC2-F1
#
_entry.id   AF-A0A7Y5RZC2-F1
#
_cell.length_a   1.000
_cell.length_b   1.000
_cell.length_c   1.000
_cell.angle_alpha   90.00
_cell.angle_beta   90.00
_cell.angle_gamma   90.00
#
_symmetry.space_group_name_H-M   'P 1'
#
loop_
_entity.id
_entity.type
_entity.pdbx_description
1 polymer ?
#
loop_
_entity_poly.entity_id
_entity_poly.type
_entity_poly.pdbx_seq_one_letter_code
_entity_poly.pdbx_strand_id
1 'polypeptide(L)'
;MIDDTMVTLPGISPTQWQELMALIHDIRDNLLLNDAERVEKRTRVVEEDVSRAISVVRPLLEDGQFVQARQVIQEIARRYPKHPEVHRMTEQLDEARRRAEEADVSAYTKRAEELMSISAWDRATSVAAELLDRHPNNENATQLAARVRRERDLFRAEQAKRMYAEVERLSRRRRWRDALEAARVYVERFPDTHEAQILRVQMTTLEANAEIQERQALEQQITDFAKHGRYIEAYNLALHLIQTYPESPQADALRKQLTRLKELAHNPDATPARVKVDG
;
A
#
# COMPACT_ATOMS: atom_id res chain seq x y z
N MET A 1 -81.65 -14.28 -28.20
CA MET A 1 -81.24 -13.65 -26.94
C MET A 1 -81.26 -14.74 -25.89
N ILE A 2 -80.12 -15.42 -25.70
CA ILE A 2 -79.91 -16.35 -24.59
C ILE A 2 -78.90 -15.64 -23.70
N ASP A 3 -79.33 -15.39 -22.48
CA ASP A 3 -78.66 -14.62 -21.44
C ASP A 3 -77.32 -15.29 -21.08
N ASP A 4 -76.23 -14.55 -21.26
CA ASP A 4 -74.87 -14.97 -20.96
C ASP A 4 -74.61 -14.75 -19.46
N THR A 5 -75.31 -15.51 -18.63
CA THR A 5 -75.06 -15.54 -17.19
C THR A 5 -73.76 -16.31 -16.95
N MET A 6 -72.64 -15.59 -16.98
CA MET A 6 -71.36 -16.06 -16.44
C MET A 6 -71.57 -16.51 -15.00
N VAL A 7 -71.44 -17.82 -14.77
CA VAL A 7 -71.38 -18.43 -13.44
C VAL A 7 -70.11 -17.92 -12.76
N THR A 8 -70.23 -16.84 -11.98
CA THR A 8 -69.15 -16.35 -11.12
C THR A 8 -69.09 -17.24 -9.88
N LEU A 9 -68.21 -18.24 -9.91
CA LEU A 9 -67.82 -18.96 -8.70
C LEU A 9 -67.13 -17.98 -7.72
N PRO A 10 -67.57 -17.90 -6.45
CA PRO A 10 -67.02 -16.94 -5.50
C PRO A 10 -65.55 -17.29 -5.17
N GLY A 11 -64.64 -16.35 -5.46
CA GLY A 11 -63.24 -16.41 -4.99
C GLY A 11 -62.17 -16.68 -6.05
N ILE A 12 -62.52 -16.88 -7.32
CA ILE A 12 -61.53 -17.09 -8.40
C ILE A 12 -61.55 -15.86 -9.32
N SER A 13 -60.42 -15.16 -9.40
CA SER A 13 -60.26 -14.03 -10.31
C SER A 13 -60.33 -14.47 -11.78
N PRO A 14 -60.74 -13.60 -12.72
CA PRO A 14 -60.80 -13.93 -14.15
C PRO A 14 -59.49 -14.47 -14.71
N THR A 15 -58.35 -13.98 -14.21
CA THR A 15 -56.99 -14.46 -14.53
C THR A 15 -56.74 -15.88 -14.03
N GLN A 16 -57.16 -16.22 -12.81
CA GLN A 16 -57.04 -17.57 -12.27
C GLN A 16 -57.96 -18.57 -13.00
N TRP A 17 -59.13 -18.13 -13.48
CA TRP A 17 -60.01 -18.96 -14.30
C TRP A 17 -59.43 -19.25 -15.68
N GLN A 18 -58.77 -18.27 -16.29
CA GLN A 18 -58.05 -18.45 -17.56
C GLN A 18 -56.87 -19.42 -17.41
N GLU A 19 -56.09 -19.30 -16.33
CA GLU A 19 -55.01 -20.26 -16.01
C GLU A 19 -55.56 -21.68 -15.78
N LEU A 20 -56.67 -21.81 -15.05
CA LEU A 20 -57.31 -23.11 -14.79
C LEU A 20 -57.83 -23.75 -16.08
N MET A 21 -58.49 -22.98 -16.95
CA MET A 21 -58.96 -23.47 -18.24
C MET A 21 -57.78 -23.88 -19.15
N ALA A 22 -56.68 -23.12 -19.15
CA ALA A 22 -55.48 -23.49 -19.87
C ALA A 22 -54.91 -24.83 -19.37
N LEU A 23 -54.85 -25.03 -18.04
CA LEU A 23 -54.40 -26.29 -17.43
C LEU A 23 -55.32 -27.47 -17.77
N ILE A 24 -56.65 -27.28 -17.76
CA ILE A 24 -57.62 -28.32 -18.12
C ILE A 24 -57.49 -28.70 -19.59
N HIS A 25 -57.30 -27.72 -20.48
CA HIS A 25 -57.02 -27.97 -21.90
C HIS A 25 -55.72 -28.76 -22.08
N ASP A 26 -54.66 -28.40 -21.36
CA ASP A 26 -53.38 -29.10 -21.42
C ASP A 26 -53.46 -30.54 -20.90
N ILE A 27 -54.28 -30.80 -19.87
CA ILE A 27 -54.56 -32.15 -19.35
C ILE A 27 -55.34 -32.97 -20.39
N ARG A 28 -56.37 -32.38 -21.00
CA ARG A 28 -57.17 -33.05 -22.04
C ARG A 28 -56.30 -33.44 -23.22
N ASP A 29 -55.46 -32.53 -23.69
CA ASP A 29 -54.58 -32.77 -24.83
C ASP A 29 -53.55 -33.85 -24.48
N ASN A 30 -52.99 -33.85 -23.26
CA ASN A 30 -52.10 -34.93 -22.80
C ASN A 30 -52.76 -36.32 -22.73
N LEU A 31 -54.07 -36.41 -22.44
CA LEU A 31 -54.83 -37.67 -22.44
C LEU A 31 -55.10 -38.21 -23.84
N LEU A 32 -55.11 -37.34 -24.86
CA LEU A 32 -55.33 -37.70 -26.26
C LEU A 32 -54.04 -38.13 -26.98
N LEU A 33 -52.86 -37.81 -26.42
CA LEU A 33 -51.57 -38.19 -26.99
C LEU A 33 -51.27 -39.68 -26.76
N ASN A 34 -50.70 -40.32 -27.77
CA ASN A 34 -50.11 -41.66 -27.63
C ASN A 34 -48.79 -41.59 -26.82
N ASP A 35 -48.28 -42.73 -26.36
CA ASP A 35 -47.09 -42.75 -25.48
C ASP A 35 -45.83 -42.17 -26.15
N ALA A 36 -45.69 -42.31 -27.48
CA ALA A 36 -44.58 -41.71 -28.22
C ALA A 36 -44.70 -40.17 -28.26
N GLU A 37 -45.89 -39.64 -28.52
CA GLU A 37 -46.17 -38.21 -28.54
C GLU A 37 -46.03 -37.56 -27.16
N ARG A 38 -46.38 -38.26 -26.07
CA ARG A 38 -46.15 -37.75 -24.70
C ARG A 38 -44.66 -37.68 -24.36
N VAL A 39 -43.87 -38.66 -24.81
CA VAL A 39 -42.41 -38.62 -24.67
C VAL A 39 -41.83 -37.45 -25.47
N GLU A 40 -42.27 -37.25 -26.71
CA GLU A 40 -41.81 -36.14 -27.54
C GLU A 40 -42.18 -34.77 -26.94
N LYS A 41 -43.42 -34.58 -26.47
CA LYS A 41 -43.85 -33.33 -25.79
C LYS A 41 -43.00 -33.06 -24.56
N ARG A 42 -42.71 -34.08 -23.73
CA ARG A 42 -41.83 -33.95 -22.56
C ARG A 42 -40.42 -33.55 -22.94
N THR A 43 -39.83 -34.22 -23.93
CA THR A 43 -38.50 -33.89 -24.43
C THR A 43 -38.45 -32.44 -24.92
N ARG A 44 -39.46 -31.99 -25.68
CA ARG A 44 -39.52 -30.61 -26.17
C ARG A 44 -39.55 -29.58 -25.04
N VAL A 45 -40.37 -29.79 -24.01
CA VAL A 45 -40.45 -28.89 -22.85
C VAL A 45 -39.11 -28.85 -22.09
N VAL A 46 -38.46 -30.00 -21.92
CA VAL A 46 -37.12 -30.08 -21.29
C VAL A 46 -36.09 -29.29 -22.10
N GLU A 47 -36.06 -29.48 -23.42
CA GLU A 47 -35.13 -28.77 -24.31
C GLU A 47 -35.40 -27.25 -24.35
N GLU A 48 -36.66 -26.82 -24.32
CA GLU A 48 -37.02 -25.40 -24.25
C GLU A 48 -36.60 -24.74 -22.92
N ASP A 49 -36.82 -25.41 -21.80
CA ASP A 49 -36.40 -24.96 -20.47
C ASP A 49 -34.87 -24.85 -20.39
N VAL A 50 -34.15 -25.86 -20.88
CA VAL A 50 -32.68 -25.89 -20.90
C VAL A 50 -32.14 -24.82 -21.84
N SER A 51 -32.71 -24.67 -23.04
CA SER A 51 -32.32 -23.63 -24.00
C SER A 51 -32.49 -22.21 -23.43
N ARG A 52 -33.61 -21.97 -22.72
CA ARG A 52 -33.84 -20.70 -22.01
C ARG A 52 -32.81 -20.48 -20.90
N ALA A 53 -32.46 -21.52 -20.15
CA ALA A 53 -31.42 -21.40 -19.14
C ALA A 53 -30.05 -21.09 -19.74
N ILE A 54 -29.69 -21.73 -20.86
CA ILE A 54 -28.43 -21.46 -21.58
C ILE A 54 -28.38 -20.00 -22.06
N SER A 55 -29.49 -19.46 -22.57
CA SER A 55 -29.55 -18.07 -23.04
C SER A 55 -29.39 -17.05 -21.90
N VAL A 56 -29.75 -17.41 -20.67
CA VAL A 56 -29.51 -16.58 -19.48
C VAL A 56 -28.10 -16.79 -18.91
N VAL A 57 -27.60 -18.03 -18.85
CA VAL A 57 -26.28 -18.34 -18.24
C VAL A 57 -25.14 -17.75 -19.05
N ARG A 58 -25.20 -17.79 -20.39
CA ARG A 58 -24.11 -17.31 -21.24
C ARG A 58 -23.71 -15.84 -20.98
N PRO A 59 -24.62 -14.84 -21.01
CA PRO A 59 -24.26 -13.46 -20.70
C PRO A 59 -23.78 -13.30 -19.26
N LEU A 60 -24.35 -14.04 -18.29
CA LEU A 60 -23.88 -13.99 -16.90
C LEU A 60 -22.42 -14.47 -16.74
N LEU A 61 -21.99 -15.43 -17.55
CA LEU A 61 -20.59 -15.88 -17.56
C LEU A 61 -19.67 -14.86 -18.24
N GLU A 62 -20.12 -14.18 -19.29
CA GLU A 62 -19.38 -13.13 -19.98
C GLU A 62 -19.20 -11.88 -19.09
N ASP A 63 -20.23 -11.53 -18.32
CA ASP A 63 -20.23 -10.40 -17.37
C ASP A 63 -19.53 -10.72 -16.04
N GLY A 64 -19.03 -11.95 -15.85
CA GLY A 64 -18.37 -12.38 -14.61
C GLY A 64 -19.31 -12.56 -13.41
N GLN A 65 -20.62 -12.61 -13.64
CA GLN A 65 -21.66 -12.78 -12.61
C GLN A 65 -21.81 -14.25 -12.19
N PHE A 66 -20.71 -14.88 -11.74
CA PHE A 66 -20.62 -16.31 -11.47
C PHE A 66 -21.62 -16.83 -10.43
N VAL A 67 -21.97 -16.01 -9.43
CA VAL A 67 -22.95 -16.37 -8.38
C VAL A 67 -24.34 -16.54 -8.98
N GLN A 68 -24.75 -15.61 -9.84
CA GLN A 68 -26.06 -15.65 -10.49
C GLN A 68 -26.12 -16.78 -11.52
N ALA A 69 -25.07 -16.95 -12.33
CA ALA A 69 -24.95 -18.07 -13.25
C ALA A 69 -25.09 -19.42 -12.52
N ARG A 70 -24.44 -19.57 -11.36
CA ARG A 70 -24.54 -20.77 -10.52
C ARG A 70 -25.95 -21.03 -10.03
N GLN A 71 -26.70 -20.01 -9.62
CA GLN A 71 -28.08 -20.15 -9.16
C GLN A 71 -28.99 -20.69 -10.27
N VAL A 72 -28.89 -20.12 -11.48
CA VAL A 72 -29.67 -20.58 -12.64
C VAL A 72 -29.32 -22.04 -13.01
N ILE A 73 -28.02 -22.38 -13.02
CA ILE A 73 -27.58 -23.76 -13.29
C ILE A 73 -28.11 -24.72 -12.21
N GLN A 74 -28.06 -24.34 -10.93
CA GLN A 74 -28.56 -25.16 -9.83
C GLN A 74 -30.07 -25.39 -9.91
N GLU A 75 -30.83 -24.39 -10.33
CA GLU A 75 -32.28 -24.51 -10.51
C GLU A 75 -32.62 -25.55 -11.58
N ILE A 76 -31.97 -25.48 -12.74
CA ILE A 76 -32.15 -26.46 -13.83
C ILE A 76 -31.60 -27.83 -13.43
N ALA A 77 -30.46 -27.89 -12.75
CA ALA A 77 -29.89 -29.14 -12.26
C ALA A 77 -30.83 -29.87 -11.29
N ARG A 78 -31.60 -29.13 -10.50
CA ARG A 78 -32.58 -29.71 -9.57
C ARG A 78 -33.78 -30.31 -10.31
N ARG A 79 -34.20 -29.71 -11.43
CA ARG A 79 -35.30 -30.20 -12.26
C ARG A 79 -34.87 -31.33 -13.19
N TYR A 80 -33.67 -31.24 -13.77
CA TYR A 80 -33.16 -32.14 -14.80
C TYR A 80 -31.71 -32.59 -14.50
N PRO A 81 -31.48 -33.36 -13.43
CA PRO A 81 -30.13 -33.67 -12.94
C PRO A 81 -29.28 -34.53 -13.88
N LYS A 82 -29.89 -35.25 -14.83
CA LYS A 82 -29.18 -36.12 -15.79
C LYS A 82 -29.01 -35.49 -17.17
N HIS A 83 -29.40 -34.22 -17.34
CA HIS A 83 -29.32 -33.57 -18.64
C HIS A 83 -27.85 -33.22 -18.98
N PRO A 84 -27.35 -33.55 -20.18
CA PRO A 84 -25.96 -33.33 -20.56
C PRO A 84 -25.59 -31.84 -20.57
N GLU A 85 -26.48 -30.96 -21.03
CA GLU A 85 -26.22 -29.52 -21.05
C GLU A 85 -26.08 -28.90 -19.65
N VAL A 86 -26.68 -29.49 -18.60
CA VAL A 86 -26.47 -29.02 -17.22
C VAL A 86 -25.03 -29.26 -16.75
N HIS A 87 -24.49 -30.42 -17.11
CA HIS A 87 -23.09 -30.75 -16.81
C HIS A 87 -22.17 -29.81 -17.59
N ARG A 88 -22.45 -29.61 -18.87
CA ARG A 88 -21.71 -28.67 -19.73
C ARG A 88 -21.72 -27.24 -19.19
N MET A 89 -22.87 -26.71 -18.75
CA MET A 89 -22.95 -25.38 -18.15
C MET A 89 -22.15 -25.28 -16.85
N THR A 90 -22.12 -26.34 -16.05
CA THR A 90 -21.33 -26.40 -14.80
C THR A 90 -19.83 -26.37 -15.11
N GLU A 91 -19.37 -27.17 -16.08
CA GLU A 91 -17.99 -27.16 -16.55
C GLU A 91 -17.59 -25.78 -17.13
N GLN A 92 -18.48 -25.17 -17.91
CA GLN A 92 -18.27 -23.83 -18.46
C GLN A 92 -18.18 -22.76 -17.37
N LEU A 93 -19.00 -22.84 -16.32
CA LEU A 93 -18.94 -21.95 -15.17
C LEU A 93 -17.60 -22.09 -14.44
N ASP A 94 -17.17 -23.31 -14.15
CA ASP A 94 -15.93 -23.56 -13.43
C ASP A 94 -14.71 -23.13 -14.25
N GLU A 95 -14.72 -23.36 -15.57
CA GLU A 95 -13.67 -22.88 -16.47
C GLU A 95 -13.65 -21.35 -16.58
N ALA A 96 -14.82 -20.70 -16.69
CA ALA A 96 -14.90 -19.25 -16.72
C ALA A 96 -14.39 -18.62 -15.42
N ARG A 97 -14.73 -19.21 -14.27
CA ARG A 97 -14.25 -18.77 -12.96
C ARG A 97 -12.73 -18.93 -12.84
N ARG A 98 -12.20 -20.09 -13.25
CA ARG A 98 -10.75 -20.35 -13.23
C ARG A 98 -9.98 -19.35 -14.09
N ARG A 99 -10.46 -19.08 -15.31
CA ARG A 99 -9.85 -18.09 -16.21
C ARG A 99 -9.88 -16.68 -15.63
N ALA A 100 -11.00 -16.28 -15.01
CA ALA A 100 -11.10 -14.98 -14.35
C ALA A 100 -10.11 -14.86 -13.17
N GLU A 101 -10.00 -15.90 -12.35
CA GLU A 101 -9.04 -15.95 -11.24
C GLU A 101 -7.59 -15.90 -11.73
N GLU A 102 -7.24 -16.66 -12.78
CA GLU A 102 -5.90 -16.63 -13.38
C GLU A 102 -5.57 -15.24 -13.96
N ALA A 103 -6.53 -14.59 -14.62
CA ALA A 103 -6.37 -13.24 -15.15
C ALA A 103 -6.18 -12.20 -14.05
N ASP A 104 -6.96 -12.27 -12.98
CA ASP A 104 -6.82 -11.40 -11.81
C ASP A 104 -5.45 -11.60 -11.16
N VAL A 105 -5.06 -12.84 -10.85
CA VAL A 105 -3.74 -13.15 -10.28
C VAL A 105 -2.61 -12.60 -11.17
N SER A 106 -2.70 -12.77 -12.49
CA SER A 106 -1.71 -12.24 -13.42
C SER A 106 -1.63 -10.71 -13.40
N ALA A 107 -2.78 -10.02 -13.43
CA ALA A 107 -2.85 -8.57 -13.40
C ALA A 107 -2.30 -7.98 -12.09
N TYR A 108 -2.67 -8.56 -10.95
CA TYR A 108 -2.16 -8.15 -9.64
C TYR A 108 -0.67 -8.42 -9.49
N THR A 109 -0.18 -9.56 -10.00
CA THR A 109 1.25 -9.89 -10.00
C THR A 109 2.05 -8.84 -10.77
N LYS A 110 1.64 -8.53 -12.00
CA LYS A 110 2.31 -7.51 -12.82
C LYS A 110 2.31 -6.15 -12.13
N ARG A 111 1.18 -5.72 -11.57
CA ARG A 111 1.06 -4.46 -10.84
C ARG A 111 1.95 -4.41 -9.61
N ALA A 112 2.04 -5.51 -8.86
CA ALA A 112 2.92 -5.61 -7.71
C ALA A 112 4.40 -5.50 -8.14
N GLU A 113 4.81 -6.19 -9.20
CA GLU A 113 6.17 -6.13 -9.74
C GLU A 113 6.55 -4.73 -10.24
N GLU A 114 5.64 -4.03 -10.92
CA GLU A 114 5.82 -2.63 -11.31
C GLU A 114 6.05 -1.73 -10.09
N LEU A 115 5.24 -1.89 -9.03
CA LEU A 115 5.39 -1.14 -7.79
C LEU A 115 6.71 -1.45 -7.06
N MET A 116 7.14 -2.72 -7.08
CA MET A 116 8.43 -3.14 -6.51
C MET A 116 9.61 -2.52 -7.28
N SER A 117 9.52 -2.44 -8.61
CA SER A 117 10.58 -1.85 -9.44
C SER A 117 10.87 -0.37 -9.10
N ILE A 118 9.83 0.39 -8.72
CA ILE A 118 9.94 1.78 -8.27
C ILE A 118 10.08 1.92 -6.75
N SER A 119 10.34 0.81 -6.03
CA SER A 119 10.47 0.77 -4.57
C SER A 119 9.24 1.29 -3.80
N ALA A 120 8.05 1.25 -4.41
CA ALA A 120 6.78 1.62 -3.78
C ALA A 120 6.22 0.46 -2.92
N TRP A 121 7.01 0.02 -1.93
CA TRP A 121 6.79 -1.21 -1.18
C TRP A 121 5.47 -1.28 -0.40
N ASP A 122 5.01 -0.16 0.18
CA ASP A 122 3.74 -0.14 0.93
C ASP A 122 2.54 -0.39 0.00
N ARG A 123 2.59 0.18 -1.22
CA ARG A 123 1.58 -0.04 -2.24
C ARG A 123 1.67 -1.46 -2.79
N ALA A 124 2.87 -1.97 -3.06
CA ALA A 124 3.06 -3.35 -3.51
C ALA A 124 2.50 -4.36 -2.48
N THR A 125 2.73 -4.10 -1.18
CA THR A 125 2.19 -4.91 -0.08
C THR A 125 0.67 -4.85 -0.04
N SER A 126 0.09 -3.66 -0.24
CA SER A 126 -1.36 -3.47 -0.27
C SER A 126 -2.01 -4.21 -1.44
N VAL A 127 -1.40 -4.14 -2.64
CA VAL A 127 -1.87 -4.88 -3.83
C VAL A 127 -1.82 -6.39 -3.61
N ALA A 128 -0.72 -6.90 -3.02
CA ALA A 128 -0.62 -8.33 -2.74
C ALA A 128 -1.60 -8.80 -1.64
N ALA A 129 -1.87 -7.95 -0.64
CA ALA A 129 -2.87 -8.24 0.39
C ALA A 129 -4.30 -8.24 -0.17
N GLU A 130 -4.62 -7.32 -1.08
CA GLU A 130 -5.91 -7.28 -1.78
C GLU A 130 -6.15 -8.55 -2.60
N LEU A 131 -5.12 -9.03 -3.32
CA LEU A 131 -5.22 -10.29 -4.07
C LEU A 131 -5.47 -11.48 -3.13
N LEU A 132 -4.80 -11.51 -1.98
CA LEU A 132 -4.94 -12.58 -0.98
C LEU A 132 -6.32 -12.56 -0.31
N ASP A 133 -6.90 -11.38 -0.08
CA ASP A 133 -8.26 -11.25 0.47
C ASP A 133 -9.32 -11.75 -0.52
N ARG A 134 -9.15 -11.45 -1.82
CA ARG A 134 -10.06 -11.94 -2.87
C ARG A 134 -9.92 -13.44 -3.13
N HIS A 135 -8.70 -13.98 -3.06
CA HIS A 135 -8.40 -15.38 -3.32
C HIS A 135 -7.55 -16.02 -2.20
N PRO A 136 -8.13 -16.28 -1.01
CA PRO A 136 -7.36 -16.78 0.15
C PRO A 136 -6.73 -18.16 -0.06
N ASN A 137 -7.35 -18.98 -0.92
CA ASN A 137 -6.90 -20.35 -1.19
C ASN A 137 -5.98 -20.45 -2.41
N ASN A 138 -5.68 -19.34 -3.09
CA ASN A 138 -4.84 -19.35 -4.28
C ASN A 138 -3.36 -19.36 -3.87
N GLU A 139 -2.64 -20.38 -4.34
CA GLU A 139 -1.23 -20.55 -4.01
C GLU A 139 -0.36 -19.40 -4.56
N ASN A 140 -0.62 -18.96 -5.79
CA ASN A 140 0.12 -17.86 -6.43
C ASN A 140 -0.08 -16.53 -5.67
N ALA A 141 -1.30 -16.25 -5.20
CA ALA A 141 -1.58 -15.08 -4.37
C ALA A 141 -0.77 -15.11 -3.06
N THR A 142 -0.74 -16.27 -2.40
CA THR A 142 0.06 -16.49 -1.17
C THR A 142 1.56 -16.33 -1.43
N GLN A 143 2.06 -16.91 -2.53
CA GLN A 143 3.45 -16.81 -2.94
C GLN A 143 3.85 -15.36 -3.26
N LEU A 144 2.99 -14.60 -3.96
CA LEU A 144 3.20 -13.19 -4.28
C LEU A 144 3.31 -12.35 -3.00
N ALA A 145 2.36 -12.47 -2.07
CA ALA A 145 2.40 -11.74 -0.80
C ALA A 145 3.66 -12.08 0.01
N ALA A 146 4.05 -13.35 0.06
CA ALA A 146 5.27 -13.78 0.72
C ALA A 146 6.53 -13.20 0.04
N ARG A 147 6.57 -13.17 -1.29
CA ARG A 147 7.69 -12.59 -2.07
C ARG A 147 7.82 -11.09 -1.83
N VAL A 148 6.74 -10.32 -1.98
CA VAL A 148 6.71 -8.86 -1.75
C VAL A 148 7.24 -8.52 -0.35
N ARG A 149 6.77 -9.25 0.67
CA ARG A 149 7.23 -9.06 2.06
C ARG A 149 8.73 -9.32 2.19
N ARG A 150 9.23 -10.45 1.68
CA ARG A 150 10.66 -10.79 1.75
C ARG A 150 11.52 -9.75 1.05
N GLU A 151 11.16 -9.34 -0.16
CA GLU A 151 11.93 -8.35 -0.92
C GLU A 151 11.92 -6.98 -0.25
N ARG A 152 10.77 -6.55 0.29
CA ARG A 152 10.68 -5.33 1.11
C ARG A 152 11.61 -5.39 2.33
N ASP A 153 11.60 -6.50 3.06
CA ASP A 153 12.38 -6.64 4.29
C ASP A 153 13.89 -6.65 3.96
N LEU A 154 14.30 -7.30 2.86
CA LEU A 154 15.67 -7.24 2.33
C LEU A 154 16.06 -5.81 1.94
N PHE A 155 15.20 -5.11 1.19
CA PHE A 155 15.44 -3.71 0.82
C PHE A 155 15.58 -2.82 2.06
N ARG A 156 14.70 -2.99 3.06
CA ARG A 156 14.75 -2.25 4.32
C ARG A 156 16.07 -2.53 5.07
N ALA A 157 16.51 -3.77 5.13
CA ALA A 157 17.78 -4.16 5.76
C ALA A 157 18.99 -3.56 5.03
N GLU A 158 18.99 -3.57 3.69
CA GLU A 158 20.05 -2.93 2.91
C GLU A 158 20.10 -1.42 3.11
N GLN A 159 18.94 -0.74 3.10
CA GLN A 159 18.86 0.69 3.35
C GLN A 159 19.38 1.03 4.75
N ALA A 160 19.00 0.25 5.77
CA ALA A 160 19.54 0.39 7.11
C ALA A 160 21.07 0.24 7.11
N LYS A 161 21.60 -0.84 6.52
CA LYS A 161 23.05 -1.06 6.45
C LYS A 161 23.80 0.11 5.79
N ARG A 162 23.28 0.64 4.69
CA ARG A 162 23.88 1.78 3.97
C ARG A 162 23.86 3.06 4.83
N MET A 163 22.74 3.36 5.48
CA MET A 163 22.62 4.56 6.32
C MET A 163 23.50 4.46 7.58
N TYR A 164 23.59 3.29 8.20
CA TYR A 164 24.49 3.09 9.34
C TYR A 164 25.97 3.25 8.94
N ALA A 165 26.38 2.66 7.81
CA ALA A 165 27.73 2.83 7.28
C ALA A 165 28.06 4.31 6.98
N GLU A 166 27.08 5.11 6.57
CA GLU A 166 27.24 6.55 6.37
C GLU A 166 27.51 7.29 7.68
N VAL A 167 26.79 6.96 8.77
CA VAL A 167 27.05 7.51 10.11
C VAL A 167 28.47 7.19 10.56
N GLU A 168 28.92 5.94 10.39
CA GLU A 168 30.28 5.54 10.74
C GLU A 168 31.31 6.30 9.90
N ARG A 169 31.07 6.44 8.59
CA ARG A 169 31.97 7.13 7.67
C ARG A 169 32.12 8.61 8.06
N LEU A 170 31.02 9.29 8.39
CA LEU A 170 31.02 10.69 8.82
C LEU A 170 31.75 10.85 10.16
N SER A 171 31.50 9.94 11.11
CA SER A 171 32.17 9.90 12.41
C SER A 171 33.68 9.71 12.27
N ARG A 172 34.14 8.76 11.44
CA ARG A 172 35.58 8.52 11.17
C ARG A 172 36.26 9.73 10.53
N ARG A 173 35.55 10.50 9.71
CA ARG A 173 36.04 11.75 9.11
C ARG A 173 35.91 12.96 10.04
N ARG A 174 35.49 12.76 11.30
CA ARG A 174 35.28 13.83 12.30
C ARG A 174 34.28 14.90 11.84
N ARG A 175 33.34 14.54 10.95
CA ARG A 175 32.23 15.40 10.54
C ARG A 175 31.08 15.20 11.52
N TRP A 176 31.25 15.67 12.75
CA TRP A 176 30.37 15.35 13.87
C TRP A 176 28.95 15.88 13.72
N ARG A 177 28.78 17.12 13.21
CA ARG A 177 27.45 17.68 12.91
C ARG A 177 26.66 16.80 11.95
N ASP A 178 27.29 16.42 10.84
CA ASP A 178 26.65 15.58 9.82
C ASP A 178 26.40 14.15 10.33
N ALA A 179 27.35 13.59 11.09
CA ALA A 179 27.21 12.27 11.69
C ALA A 179 26.04 12.21 12.68
N LEU A 180 25.88 13.25 13.51
CA LEU A 180 24.78 13.39 14.45
C LEU A 180 23.43 13.42 13.72
N GLU A 181 23.32 14.25 12.68
CA GLU A 181 22.08 14.34 11.90
C GLU A 181 21.75 13.01 11.21
N ALA A 182 22.73 12.38 10.57
CA ALA A 182 22.55 11.07 9.96
C ALA A 182 22.15 10.00 10.98
N ALA A 183 22.69 10.05 12.21
CA ALA A 183 22.34 9.15 13.29
C ALA A 183 20.90 9.35 13.78
N ARG A 184 20.45 10.61 13.90
CA ARG A 184 19.05 10.94 14.26
C ARG A 184 18.07 10.40 13.22
N VAL A 185 18.31 10.70 11.94
CA VAL A 185 17.49 10.19 10.84
C VAL A 185 17.49 8.67 10.79
N TYR A 186 18.62 8.02 11.08
CA TYR A 186 18.69 6.56 11.18
C TYR A 186 17.79 6.01 12.29
N VAL A 187 17.91 6.55 13.50
CA VAL A 187 17.15 6.09 14.68
C VAL A 187 15.65 6.32 14.49
N GLU A 188 15.24 7.41 13.83
CA GLU A 188 13.85 7.67 13.49
C GLU A 188 13.31 6.66 12.48
N ARG A 189 14.08 6.35 11.42
CA ARG A 189 13.63 5.48 10.33
C ARG A 189 13.70 3.98 10.66
N PHE A 190 14.64 3.58 11.52
CA PHE A 190 14.89 2.19 11.90
C PHE A 190 14.93 2.01 13.42
N PRO A 191 13.87 2.37 14.16
CA PRO A 191 13.93 2.46 15.62
C PRO A 191 14.20 1.12 16.32
N ASP A 192 13.86 0.01 15.68
CA ASP A 192 13.89 -1.33 16.28
C ASP A 192 15.17 -2.12 15.97
N THR A 193 16.12 -1.55 15.22
CA THR A 193 17.37 -2.25 14.88
C THR A 193 18.37 -2.20 16.04
N HIS A 194 19.26 -3.19 16.09
CA HIS A 194 20.34 -3.22 17.08
C HIS A 194 21.26 -2.00 16.92
N GLU A 195 21.55 -1.62 15.68
CA GLU A 195 22.32 -0.43 15.33
C GLU A 195 21.65 0.86 15.83
N ALA A 196 20.32 0.96 15.82
CA ALA A 196 19.63 2.12 16.38
C ALA A 196 19.80 2.20 17.90
N GLN A 197 19.83 1.06 18.60
CA GLN A 197 20.13 1.02 20.03
C GLN A 197 21.56 1.49 20.31
N ILE A 198 22.54 1.02 19.52
CA ILE A 198 23.93 1.49 19.58
C ILE A 198 24.00 3.01 19.38
N LEU A 199 23.35 3.52 18.32
CA LEU A 199 23.36 4.96 18.01
C LEU A 199 22.68 5.80 19.08
N ARG A 200 21.61 5.31 19.73
CA ARG A 200 20.99 6.00 20.87
C ARG A 200 21.98 6.18 22.02
N VAL A 201 22.76 5.15 22.34
CA VAL A 201 23.80 5.23 23.38
C VAL A 201 24.92 6.17 22.97
N GLN A 202 25.32 6.15 21.69
CA GLN A 202 26.36 7.02 21.15
C GLN A 202 25.90 8.47 20.93
N MET A 203 24.60 8.75 20.99
CA MET A 203 24.01 10.05 20.65
C MET A 203 24.60 11.17 21.50
N THR A 204 24.68 10.98 22.83
CA THR A 204 25.26 11.98 23.74
C THR A 204 26.70 12.33 23.37
N THR A 205 27.49 11.35 22.96
CA THR A 205 28.88 11.56 22.52
C THR A 205 28.94 12.30 21.19
N LEU A 206 28.07 11.94 20.24
CA LEU A 206 27.99 12.63 18.94
C LEU A 206 27.54 14.09 19.12
N GLU A 207 26.60 14.35 20.03
CA GLU A 207 26.14 15.70 20.38
C GLU A 207 27.26 16.54 20.97
N ALA A 208 27.97 16.01 21.99
CA ALA A 208 29.11 16.71 22.58
C ALA A 208 30.20 17.01 21.54
N ASN A 209 30.52 16.07 20.65
CA ASN A 209 31.51 16.26 19.60
C ASN A 209 31.05 17.28 18.54
N ALA A 210 29.77 17.26 18.16
CA ALA A 210 29.19 18.22 17.23
C ALA A 210 29.21 19.64 17.81
N GLU A 211 28.93 19.78 19.10
CA GLU A 211 29.00 21.07 19.81
C GLU A 211 30.44 21.59 19.88
N ILE A 212 31.42 20.73 20.20
CA ILE A 212 32.85 21.09 20.15
C ILE A 212 33.22 21.59 18.74
N GLN A 213 32.81 20.86 17.70
CA GLN A 213 33.08 21.23 16.31
C GLN A 213 32.46 22.58 15.94
N GLU A 214 31.24 22.85 16.40
CA GLU A 214 30.56 24.13 16.19
C GLU A 214 31.31 25.28 16.87
N ARG A 215 31.72 25.11 18.13
CA ARG A 215 32.53 26.11 18.83
C ARG A 215 33.85 26.39 18.13
N GLN A 216 34.56 25.35 17.67
CA GLN A 216 35.80 25.50 16.91
C GLN A 216 35.59 26.23 15.58
N ALA A 217 34.49 25.96 14.88
CA ALA A 217 34.16 26.66 13.64
C ALA A 217 33.88 28.15 13.88
N LEU A 218 33.14 28.49 14.93
CA LEU A 218 32.90 29.89 15.32
C LEU A 218 34.20 30.60 15.72
N GLU A 219 35.07 29.95 16.50
CA GLU A 219 36.38 30.47 16.87
C GLU A 219 37.27 30.76 15.65
N GLN A 220 37.30 29.84 14.69
CA GLN A 220 38.02 30.04 13.43
C GLN A 220 37.47 31.23 12.64
N GLN A 221 36.14 31.38 12.56
CA GLN A 221 35.50 32.52 11.89
C GLN A 221 35.80 33.85 12.59
N ILE A 222 35.76 33.89 13.94
CA ILE A 222 36.14 35.07 14.72
C ILE A 222 37.59 35.46 14.41
N THR A 223 38.49 34.48 14.42
CA THR A 223 39.91 34.68 14.13
C THR A 223 40.10 35.21 12.71
N ASP A 224 39.38 34.67 11.73
CA ASP A 224 39.47 35.11 10.34
C ASP A 224 38.91 36.53 10.16
N PHE A 225 37.81 36.90 10.80
CA PHE A 225 37.33 38.29 10.80
C PHE A 225 38.37 39.25 11.40
N ALA A 226 38.97 38.90 12.55
CA ALA A 226 39.98 39.73 13.18
C ALA A 226 41.24 39.90 12.31
N LYS A 227 41.68 38.85 11.61
CA LYS A 227 42.82 38.89 10.67
C LYS A 227 42.59 39.85 9.51
N HIS A 228 41.35 39.96 9.03
CA HIS A 228 40.98 40.82 7.90
C HIS A 228 40.50 42.21 8.33
N GLY A 229 40.73 42.61 9.59
CA GLY A 229 40.34 43.94 10.10
C GLY A 229 38.84 44.12 10.33
N ARG A 230 38.04 43.04 10.20
CA ARG A 230 36.58 43.03 10.41
C ARG A 230 36.26 42.87 11.89
N TYR A 231 36.68 43.84 12.69
CA TYR A 231 36.66 43.74 14.15
C TYR A 231 35.25 43.82 14.75
N ILE A 232 34.31 44.51 14.10
CA ILE A 232 32.91 44.58 14.53
C ILE A 232 32.28 43.18 14.46
N GLU A 233 32.45 42.49 13.33
CA GLU A 233 31.92 41.13 13.13
C GLU A 233 32.61 40.12 14.06
N ALA A 234 33.93 40.21 14.21
CA ALA A 234 34.67 39.38 15.16
C ALA A 234 34.17 39.57 16.61
N TYR A 235 33.96 40.82 17.04
CA TYR A 235 33.47 41.15 18.37
C TYR A 235 32.05 40.62 18.61
N ASN A 236 31.13 40.87 17.67
CA ASN A 236 29.75 40.41 17.79
C ASN A 236 29.64 38.88 17.81
N LEU A 237 30.43 38.20 16.97
CA LEU A 237 30.45 36.73 16.94
C LEU A 237 31.10 36.14 18.21
N ALA A 238 32.12 36.79 18.77
CA ALA A 238 32.71 36.41 20.05
C ALA A 238 31.72 36.57 21.21
N LEU A 239 30.95 37.66 21.25
CA LEU A 239 29.87 37.84 22.22
C LEU A 239 28.83 36.73 22.09
N HIS A 240 28.42 36.40 20.87
CA HIS A 240 27.48 35.31 20.61
C HIS A 240 28.03 33.97 21.12
N LEU A 241 29.28 33.61 20.83
CA LEU A 241 29.88 32.37 21.31
C LEU A 241 29.91 32.32 22.85
N ILE A 242 30.31 33.41 23.52
CA ILE A 242 30.35 33.48 24.99
C ILE A 242 28.94 33.36 25.60
N GLN A 243 27.93 33.93 24.96
CA GLN A 243 26.54 33.84 25.42
C GLN A 243 25.97 32.43 25.23
N THR A 244 26.24 31.81 24.09
CA THR A 244 25.72 30.48 23.75
C THR A 244 26.44 29.37 24.52
N TYR A 245 27.75 29.53 24.77
CA TYR A 245 28.59 28.51 25.43
C TYR A 245 29.41 29.09 26.59
N PRO A 246 28.77 29.59 27.66
CA PRO A 246 29.41 30.39 28.69
C PRO A 246 30.47 29.65 29.50
N GLU A 247 30.41 28.32 29.59
CA GLU A 247 31.38 27.51 30.37
C GLU A 247 32.43 26.84 29.47
N SER A 248 32.45 27.16 28.17
CA SER A 248 33.41 26.56 27.25
C SER A 248 34.82 27.17 27.41
N PRO A 249 35.89 26.37 27.22
CA PRO A 249 37.26 26.91 27.19
C PRO A 249 37.46 28.03 26.16
N GLN A 250 36.77 27.94 25.02
CA GLN A 250 36.76 28.97 23.98
C GLN A 250 36.16 30.29 24.49
N ALA A 251 35.05 30.23 25.24
CA ALA A 251 34.44 31.42 25.83
C ALA A 251 35.37 32.07 26.86
N ASP A 252 36.07 31.30 27.68
CA ASP A 252 37.05 31.83 28.64
C ASP A 252 38.24 32.50 27.96
N ALA A 253 38.73 31.94 26.86
CA ALA A 253 39.77 32.55 26.04
C ALA A 253 39.30 33.87 25.42
N LEU A 254 38.09 33.87 24.83
CA LEU A 254 37.52 35.05 24.18
C LEU A 254 37.18 36.17 25.16
N ARG A 255 36.71 35.86 26.38
CA ARG A 255 36.46 36.87 27.44
C ARG A 255 37.69 37.74 27.71
N LYS A 256 38.88 37.14 27.70
CA LYS A 256 40.15 37.87 27.91
C LYS A 256 40.51 38.79 26.74
N GLN A 257 40.09 38.44 25.53
CA GLN A 257 40.36 39.19 24.30
C GLN A 257 39.25 40.20 23.95
N LEU A 258 38.08 40.08 24.59
CA LEU A 258 36.86 40.78 24.24
C LEU A 258 36.98 42.31 24.33
N THR A 259 37.63 42.81 25.39
CA THR A 259 37.89 44.25 25.57
C THR A 259 38.70 44.81 24.40
N ARG A 260 39.71 44.08 23.94
CA ARG A 260 40.57 44.50 22.83
C ARG A 260 39.84 44.44 21.50
N LEU A 261 39.05 43.39 21.24
CA LEU A 261 38.21 43.33 20.04
C LEU A 261 37.21 44.49 20.00
N LYS A 262 36.65 44.89 21.16
CA LYS A 262 35.77 46.05 21.27
C LYS A 262 36.50 47.35 20.91
N GLU A 263 37.71 47.56 21.44
CA GLU A 263 38.53 48.73 21.11
C GLU A 263 38.83 48.82 19.62
N LEU A 264 39.27 47.72 19.00
CA LEU A 264 39.56 47.63 17.57
C LEU A 264 38.30 47.81 16.69
N ALA A 265 37.14 47.39 17.19
CA ALA A 265 35.86 47.62 16.52
C ALA A 265 35.43 49.11 16.52
N HIS A 266 35.85 49.89 17.53
CA HIS A 266 35.57 51.33 17.63
C HIS A 266 36.67 52.20 17.02
N ASN A 267 37.90 51.67 16.90
CA ASN A 267 39.04 52.34 16.29
C ASN A 267 39.88 51.35 15.44
N PRO A 268 39.52 51.17 14.15
CA PRO A 268 40.14 50.18 13.28
C PRO A 268 41.61 50.50 12.90
N ASP A 269 42.06 51.74 13.11
CA ASP A 269 43.44 52.18 12.84
C ASP A 269 44.42 51.88 14.00
N ALA A 270 43.93 51.34 15.11
CA ALA A 270 44.76 50.92 16.23
C ALA A 270 45.58 49.66 15.89
N THR A 271 46.78 49.53 16.47
CA THR A 271 47.78 48.51 16.12
C THR A 271 47.17 47.09 16.10
N PRO A 272 47.26 46.34 14.98
CA PRO A 272 46.52 45.10 14.80
C PRO A 272 46.86 44.06 15.87
N ALA A 273 45.84 43.33 16.32
CA ALA A 273 45.98 42.30 17.33
C ALA A 273 46.91 41.19 16.85
N ARG A 274 47.99 40.92 17.60
CA ARG A 274 48.59 39.58 17.60
C ARG A 274 47.63 38.66 18.35
N VAL A 275 46.63 38.14 17.64
CA VAL A 275 45.80 37.05 18.15
C VAL A 275 46.70 35.82 18.21
N LYS A 276 47.30 35.57 19.37
CA LYS A 276 47.94 34.27 19.63
C LYS A 276 46.83 33.30 19.97
N VAL A 277 46.62 32.36 19.06
CA VAL A 277 45.90 31.11 19.35
C VAL A 277 46.99 30.18 19.86
N ASP A 278 47.08 30.00 21.16
CA ASP A 278 47.94 28.95 21.71
C ASP A 278 47.27 27.61 21.33
N GLY A 279 47.98 26.82 20.52
CA GLY A 279 47.53 25.52 20.00
C GLY A 279 47.71 24.37 20.97
#